data_AF-A0A482VDN8-F1
#
_entry.id   AF-A0A482VDN8-F1
#
_cell.length_a   1.000
_cell.length_b   1.000
_cell.length_c   1.000
_cell.angle_alpha   90.00
_cell.angle_beta   90.00
_cell.angle_gamma   90.00
#
_symmetry.space_group_name_H-M   'P 1'
#
loop_
_entity.id
_entity.type
_entity.pdbx_description
1 polymer ?
#
loop_
_entity_poly.entity_id
_entity_poly.type
_entity_poly.pdbx_seq_one_letter_code
_entity_poly.pdbx_strand_id
1 'polypeptide(L)'
;MIFVLGEDFVNGWCGALTKIPLFHSEILMTNEWCFTRNGILHFHNTHHWAEVNPHIIHQSHFQHRFSINVWADIIVSRLVGRFVLPARLTGENYLNFFLLLGLLQEIVLAIRKNMWFTLVVKIFFNTTYGHRWIGRGGPAAWPPCSPDLNSCDFYLWGYMKSMVYQTSIKNQKDLLNRIVMAVERIRNDQDELTRVSRSLLKRATTCMRANGGHFEHLL
;
A
#
# COMPACT_ATOMS: atom_id res chain seq x y z
N MET A 1 16.84 -15.28 3.58
CA MET A 1 16.78 -14.97 5.02
C MET A 1 15.32 -15.11 5.43
N ILE A 2 15.02 -16.12 6.26
CA ILE A 2 13.67 -16.45 6.71
C ILE A 2 13.31 -15.44 7.80
N PHE A 3 12.34 -14.56 7.54
CA PHE A 3 11.82 -13.65 8.56
C PHE A 3 10.60 -14.30 9.20
N VAL A 4 10.78 -14.85 10.40
CA VAL A 4 9.66 -15.15 11.29
C VAL A 4 9.29 -13.84 11.97
N LEU A 5 8.02 -13.45 11.90
CA LEU A 5 7.54 -12.26 12.60
C LEU A 5 7.66 -12.49 14.10
N GLY A 6 8.14 -11.49 14.84
CA GLY A 6 8.28 -11.60 16.29
C GLY A 6 6.95 -11.90 16.97
N GLU A 7 6.99 -12.72 18.02
CA GLU A 7 5.82 -13.17 18.79
C GLU A 7 4.96 -11.99 19.29
N ASP A 8 5.59 -10.88 19.66
CA ASP A 8 4.92 -9.63 20.04
C ASP A 8 4.04 -9.04 18.94
N PHE A 9 4.44 -9.14 17.67
CA PHE A 9 3.63 -8.64 16.57
C PHE A 9 2.47 -9.58 16.24
N VAL A 10 2.73 -10.88 16.27
CA VAL A 10 1.70 -11.89 16.01
C VAL A 10 0.61 -11.81 17.08
N ASN A 11 1.01 -11.77 18.36
CA ASN A 11 0.06 -11.68 19.47
C ASN A 11 -0.55 -10.28 19.64
N GLY A 12 0.20 -9.22 19.31
CA GLY A 12 -0.27 -7.84 19.38
C GLY A 12 -1.17 -7.47 18.21
N TRP A 13 -0.59 -7.30 17.02
CA TRP A 13 -1.30 -6.78 15.85
C TRP A 13 -2.26 -7.78 15.22
N CYS A 14 -1.77 -8.98 14.88
CA CYS A 14 -2.63 -10.00 14.28
C CYS A 14 -3.68 -10.49 15.29
N GLY A 15 -3.30 -10.58 16.57
CA GLY A 15 -4.22 -10.81 17.68
C GLY A 15 -5.29 -9.74 17.79
N ALA A 16 -4.95 -8.45 17.76
CA ALA A 16 -5.93 -7.37 17.81
C ALA A 16 -6.88 -7.39 16.61
N LEU A 17 -6.36 -7.61 15.39
CA LEU A 17 -7.17 -7.73 14.17
C LEU A 17 -8.22 -8.84 14.22
N THR A 18 -7.93 -9.92 14.96
CA THR A 18 -8.79 -11.10 15.02
C THR A 18 -9.67 -11.18 16.27
N LYS A 19 -9.21 -10.63 17.40
CA LYS A 19 -9.89 -10.73 18.70
C LYS A 19 -10.71 -9.51 19.06
N ILE A 20 -10.36 -8.32 18.57
CA ILE A 20 -11.08 -7.08 18.90
C ILE A 20 -12.12 -6.82 17.81
N PRO A 21 -13.43 -6.85 18.15
CA PRO A 21 -14.49 -6.57 17.18
C PRO A 21 -14.26 -5.22 16.52
N LEU A 22 -14.40 -5.17 15.19
CA LEU A 22 -14.28 -3.94 14.39
C LEU A 22 -12.89 -3.27 14.41
N PHE A 23 -11.85 -3.84 15.01
CA PHE A 23 -10.52 -3.21 15.04
C PHE A 23 -9.93 -3.00 13.63
N HIS A 24 -10.17 -3.94 12.72
CA HIS A 24 -9.82 -3.78 11.30
C HIS A 24 -10.51 -2.59 10.62
N SER A 25 -11.60 -2.09 11.19
CA SER A 25 -12.32 -0.91 10.68
C SER A 25 -11.68 0.41 11.12
N GLU A 26 -10.76 0.36 12.09
CA GLU A 26 -10.06 1.52 12.66
C GLU A 26 -8.61 1.62 12.17
N ILE A 27 -8.19 0.76 11.23
CA ILE A 27 -6.82 0.72 10.75
C ILE A 27 -6.71 1.42 9.39
N LEU A 28 -5.87 2.44 9.34
CA LEU A 28 -5.49 3.13 8.12
C LEU A 28 -4.17 2.55 7.60
N MET A 29 -4.25 1.74 6.55
CA MET A 29 -3.07 1.22 5.87
C MET A 29 -2.59 2.24 4.86
N THR A 30 -1.32 2.61 4.97
CA THR A 30 -0.71 3.67 4.15
C THR A 30 0.57 3.13 3.52
N ASN A 31 0.84 3.50 2.26
CA ASN A 31 2.13 3.27 1.64
C ASN A 31 2.38 4.23 0.46
N GLU A 32 3.60 4.20 -0.06
CA GLU A 32 4.05 4.94 -1.23
C GLU A 32 4.45 3.98 -2.36
N TRP A 33 4.24 4.41 -3.60
CA TRP A 33 4.73 3.70 -4.77
C TRP A 33 5.19 4.65 -5.88
N CYS A 34 6.28 4.29 -6.57
CA CYS A 34 6.81 5.02 -7.71
C CYS A 34 6.36 4.38 -9.04
N PHE A 35 5.56 5.11 -9.81
CA PHE A 35 5.23 4.73 -11.19
C PHE A 35 6.23 5.36 -12.15
N THR A 36 6.83 4.55 -13.02
CA THR A 36 7.79 5.02 -14.04
C THR A 36 7.24 4.79 -15.45
N ARG A 37 7.83 5.45 -16.46
CA ARG A 37 7.50 5.22 -17.87
C ARG A 37 7.64 3.75 -18.31
N ASN A 38 8.68 3.07 -17.81
CA ASN A 38 9.03 1.71 -18.23
C ASN A 38 8.15 0.63 -17.59
N GLY A 39 7.33 1.01 -16.62
CA GLY A 39 6.59 0.05 -15.79
C GLY A 39 7.50 -0.86 -14.98
N ILE A 40 6.92 -1.95 -14.48
CA ILE A 40 7.70 -3.04 -13.90
C ILE A 40 8.17 -3.94 -15.04
N LEU A 41 9.39 -3.72 -15.52
CA LEU A 41 10.14 -4.75 -16.23
C LEU A 41 10.68 -5.75 -15.20
N HIS A 42 9.83 -6.65 -14.71
CA HIS A 42 10.31 -7.90 -14.15
C HIS A 42 10.63 -8.77 -15.36
N PHE A 43 11.92 -8.97 -15.67
CA PHE A 43 12.37 -9.84 -16.76
C PHE A 43 11.75 -11.26 -16.71
N HIS A 44 11.28 -11.69 -15.54
CA HIS A 44 10.63 -12.98 -15.32
C HIS A 44 9.14 -13.01 -15.72
N ASN A 45 8.48 -11.85 -15.85
CA ASN A 45 7.07 -11.75 -16.28
C ASN A 45 6.91 -11.40 -17.76
N THR A 46 8.01 -11.18 -18.49
CA THR A 46 8.03 -10.98 -19.94
C THR A 46 8.33 -12.30 -20.68
N HIS A 47 7.67 -13.39 -20.28
CA HIS A 47 7.69 -14.64 -21.06
C HIS A 47 6.54 -14.62 -22.07
N HIS A 48 6.88 -14.44 -23.34
CA HIS A 48 5.96 -14.66 -24.45
C HIS A 48 6.17 -16.09 -24.96
N TRP A 49 5.24 -16.99 -24.63
CA TRP A 49 5.21 -18.32 -25.21
C TRP A 49 4.48 -18.25 -26.55
N ALA A 50 5.19 -18.54 -27.63
CA ALA A 50 4.63 -18.67 -28.97
C ALA A 50 5.38 -19.78 -29.70
N GLU A 51 4.68 -20.58 -30.51
CA GLU A 51 5.28 -21.65 -31.32
C GLU A 51 6.27 -21.10 -32.36
N VAL A 52 6.12 -19.82 -32.72
CA VAL A 52 7.01 -19.08 -33.61
C VAL A 52 7.38 -17.76 -32.94
N ASN A 53 8.68 -17.40 -32.98
CA ASN A 53 9.20 -16.19 -32.36
C ASN A 53 8.44 -14.94 -32.85
N PRO A 54 7.76 -14.20 -31.97
CA PRO A 54 6.88 -13.10 -32.37
C PRO A 54 7.63 -11.80 -32.72
N HIS A 55 8.97 -11.79 -32.68
CA HIS A 55 9.81 -10.61 -32.95
C HIS A 55 9.39 -9.35 -32.16
N ILE A 56 8.94 -9.54 -30.91
CA ILE A 56 8.48 -8.43 -30.08
C ILE A 56 9.68 -7.57 -29.69
N ILE A 57 9.75 -6.37 -30.25
CA ILE A 57 10.74 -5.34 -29.90
C ILE A 57 10.15 -4.50 -28.77
N HIS A 58 10.71 -4.63 -27.57
CA HIS A 58 10.32 -3.77 -26.44
C HIS A 58 11.26 -2.56 -26.34
N GLN A 59 10.69 -1.35 -26.39
CA GLN A 59 11.48 -0.14 -26.14
C GLN A 59 11.80 -0.01 -24.64
N SER A 60 13.07 -0.20 -24.27
CA SER A 60 13.54 -0.14 -22.87
C SER A 60 14.39 1.10 -22.55
N HIS A 61 14.91 1.79 -23.58
CA HIS A 61 15.82 2.93 -23.44
C HIS A 61 15.20 4.23 -24.00
N PHE A 62 14.45 4.93 -23.16
CA PHE A 62 14.01 6.30 -23.46
C PHE A 62 15.05 7.32 -22.97
N GLN A 63 15.45 8.24 -23.84
CA GLN A 63 16.32 9.37 -23.46
C GLN A 63 15.67 10.25 -22.38
N HIS A 64 14.34 10.46 -22.47
CA HIS A 64 13.58 11.19 -21.47
C HIS A 64 12.86 10.23 -20.50
N ARG A 65 13.32 10.22 -19.24
CA ARG A 65 12.76 9.44 -18.14
C ARG A 65 11.87 10.33 -17.27
N PHE A 66 10.75 9.78 -16.82
CA PHE A 66 9.89 10.43 -15.83
C PHE A 66 9.30 9.37 -14.91
N SER A 67 8.98 9.81 -13.69
CA SER A 67 8.34 9.01 -12.66
C SER A 67 7.37 9.87 -11.85
N ILE A 68 6.37 9.22 -11.27
CA ILE A 68 5.38 9.83 -10.38
C ILE A 68 5.35 9.00 -9.11
N ASN A 69 5.71 9.64 -8.00
CA ASN A 69 5.56 9.04 -6.68
C ASN A 69 4.12 9.28 -6.22
N VAL A 70 3.47 8.23 -5.76
CA VAL A 70 2.07 8.25 -5.32
C VAL A 70 2.02 7.76 -3.90
N TRP A 71 1.31 8.48 -3.05
CA TRP A 71 0.91 8.05 -1.73
C TRP A 71 -0.58 7.74 -1.75
N ALA A 72 -0.97 6.64 -1.12
CA ALA A 72 -2.37 6.25 -0.98
C ALA A 72 -2.61 5.53 0.36
N ASP A 73 -3.88 5.53 0.76
CA ASP A 73 -4.33 4.87 1.97
C ASP A 73 -5.66 4.13 1.78
N ILE A 74 -5.76 2.99 2.47
CA ILE A 74 -6.97 2.16 2.52
C ILE A 74 -7.38 1.98 3.98
N ILE A 75 -8.66 2.25 4.25
CA ILE A 75 -9.30 1.97 5.54
C ILE A 75 -10.55 1.14 5.31
N VAL A 76 -10.67 0.02 6.02
CA VAL A 76 -11.77 -0.93 5.87
C VAL A 76 -11.89 -1.38 4.42
N SER A 77 -12.84 -0.78 3.71
CA SER A 77 -13.25 -1.01 2.33
C SER A 77 -13.33 0.32 1.57
N ARG A 78 -12.53 1.32 1.95
CA ARG A 78 -12.51 2.64 1.32
C ARG A 78 -11.08 3.05 1.00
N LEU A 79 -10.86 3.45 -0.24
CA LEU A 79 -9.64 4.14 -0.66
C LEU A 79 -9.84 5.65 -0.44
N VAL A 80 -9.12 6.23 0.53
CA VAL A 80 -9.22 7.68 0.82
C VAL A 80 -8.15 8.41 0.02
N GLY A 81 -6.90 8.01 0.20
CA GLY A 81 -5.74 8.72 -0.31
C GLY A 81 -5.59 8.68 -1.83
N ARG A 82 -5.37 9.86 -2.41
CA ARG A 82 -4.75 10.00 -3.72
C ARG A 82 -3.88 11.24 -3.76
N PHE A 83 -2.60 11.05 -3.51
CA PHE A 83 -1.70 12.18 -3.49
C PHE A 83 -0.45 11.90 -4.30
N VAL A 84 -0.19 12.80 -5.25
CA VAL A 84 1.05 12.81 -6.00
C VAL A 84 2.11 13.49 -5.15
N LEU A 85 3.15 12.76 -4.83
CA LEU A 85 4.28 13.25 -4.06
C LEU A 85 5.22 14.08 -4.95
N PRO A 86 5.87 15.11 -4.39
CA PRO A 86 6.90 15.84 -5.11
C PRO A 86 8.06 14.91 -5.50
N ALA A 87 8.77 15.27 -6.58
CA ALA A 87 9.87 14.45 -7.12
C ALA A 87 11.02 14.22 -6.12
N ARG A 88 11.19 15.12 -5.14
CA ARG A 88 12.16 14.99 -4.04
C ARG A 88 11.43 14.92 -2.71
N LEU A 89 11.40 13.72 -2.14
CA LEU A 89 10.90 13.45 -0.80
C LEU A 89 12.01 13.70 0.22
N THR A 90 12.02 14.89 0.82
CA THR A 90 12.79 15.16 2.04
C THR A 90 11.90 14.91 3.25
N GLY A 91 12.48 14.66 4.43
CA GLY A 91 11.68 14.50 5.66
C GLY A 91 10.77 15.71 5.95
N GLU A 92 11.23 16.91 5.61
CA GLU A 92 10.45 18.15 5.72
C GLU A 92 9.30 18.22 4.72
N ASN A 93 9.55 17.92 3.44
CA ASN A 93 8.48 17.88 2.43
C ASN A 93 7.44 16.81 2.76
N TYR A 94 7.88 15.70 3.35
CA TYR A 94 7.01 14.63 3.81
C TYR A 94 6.16 15.05 5.01
N LEU A 95 6.75 15.75 5.99
CA LEU A 95 6.00 16.30 7.12
C LEU A 95 5.00 17.37 6.66
N ASN A 96 5.43 18.28 5.79
CA ASN A 96 4.57 19.30 5.19
C ASN A 96 3.45 18.67 4.38
N PHE A 97 3.70 17.56 3.69
CA PHE A 97 2.67 16.79 3.01
C PHE A 97 1.56 16.34 3.98
N PHE A 98 1.90 15.75 5.13
CA PHE A 98 0.92 15.36 6.14
C PHE A 98 0.15 16.54 6.75
N LEU A 99 0.85 17.63 7.05
CA LEU A 99 0.29 18.81 7.71
C LEU A 99 -0.58 19.67 6.78
N LEU A 100 -0.13 19.90 5.55
CA LEU A 100 -0.68 20.89 4.62
C LEU A 100 -1.86 20.36 3.80
N LEU A 101 -1.84 19.06 3.43
CA LEU A 101 -2.90 18.48 2.60
C LEU A 101 -4.16 18.14 3.38
N GLY A 102 -4.15 18.28 4.71
CA GLY A 102 -5.25 17.84 5.54
C GLY A 102 -5.65 16.41 5.17
N LEU A 103 -4.68 15.51 4.93
CA LEU A 103 -4.92 14.14 4.44
C LEU A 103 -5.99 13.40 5.24
N LEU A 104 -6.08 13.74 6.53
CA LEU A 104 -7.04 13.16 7.43
C LEU A 104 -8.38 13.89 7.43
N GLN A 105 -8.48 15.13 6.93
CA GLN A 105 -9.70 15.93 6.80
C GLN A 105 -10.85 15.21 6.07
N GLU A 106 -10.55 14.33 5.12
CA GLU A 106 -11.56 13.52 4.42
C GLU A 106 -12.04 12.30 5.21
N ILE A 107 -11.30 11.86 6.23
CA ILE A 107 -11.71 10.77 7.12
C ILE A 107 -12.58 11.36 8.24
N VAL A 108 -13.73 10.79 8.57
CA VAL A 108 -14.61 11.34 9.63
C VAL A 108 -13.84 11.53 10.95
N LEU A 109 -14.03 12.67 11.63
CA LEU A 109 -13.30 13.03 12.86
C LEU A 109 -13.40 11.94 13.95
N ALA A 110 -14.54 11.24 14.01
CA ALA A 110 -14.76 10.11 14.92
C ALA A 110 -13.83 8.93 14.63
N ILE A 111 -13.58 8.61 13.35
CA ILE A 111 -12.66 7.56 12.92
C ILE A 111 -11.22 8.01 13.22
N ARG A 112 -10.87 9.29 12.97
CA ARG A 112 -9.54 9.84 13.29
C ARG A 112 -9.15 9.74 14.73
N LYS A 113 -10.10 9.91 15.64
CA LYS A 113 -9.82 9.84 17.07
C LYS A 113 -9.44 8.43 17.51
N ASN A 114 -9.76 7.37 16.77
CA ASN A 114 -9.48 5.98 17.15
C ASN A 114 -8.50 5.26 16.21
N MET A 115 -8.05 5.92 15.13
CA MET A 115 -7.23 5.29 14.11
C MET A 115 -5.82 4.94 14.58
N TRP A 116 -5.30 3.83 14.04
CA TRP A 116 -3.89 3.47 14.11
C TRP A 116 -3.22 3.58 12.74
N PHE A 117 -2.03 4.20 12.70
CA PHE A 117 -1.28 4.53 11.47
C PHE A 117 -0.03 3.68 11.29
N THR A 118 0.33 3.33 10.05
CA THR A 118 1.46 2.40 9.75
C THR A 118 2.78 3.07 9.30
N LEU A 119 3.03 4.38 9.52
CA LEU A 119 4.18 5.11 8.94
C LEU A 119 5.01 6.03 9.88
N VAL A 120 6.22 6.35 9.38
CA VAL A 120 7.49 6.73 10.07
C VAL A 120 7.63 8.17 10.60
N VAL A 121 6.56 8.98 10.70
CA VAL A 121 6.70 10.35 11.28
C VAL A 121 6.46 10.33 12.80
N LYS A 122 7.35 9.65 13.53
CA LYS A 122 7.18 9.32 14.96
C LYS A 122 6.79 10.52 15.85
N ILE A 123 7.44 11.66 15.64
CA ILE A 123 7.26 12.86 16.49
C ILE A 123 5.90 13.51 16.24
N PHE A 124 5.47 13.57 14.99
CA PHE A 124 4.14 14.08 14.64
C PHE A 124 3.05 13.16 15.18
N PHE A 125 3.17 11.85 14.95
CA PHE A 125 2.15 10.89 15.41
C PHE A 125 2.03 10.83 16.92
N ASN A 126 3.14 10.85 17.67
CA ASN A 126 3.12 10.91 19.13
C ASN A 126 2.40 12.16 19.66
N THR A 127 2.70 13.33 19.06
CA THR A 127 2.10 14.61 19.50
C THR A 127 0.63 14.73 19.12
N THR A 128 0.24 14.22 17.95
CA THR A 128 -1.10 14.47 17.37
C THR A 128 -2.12 13.36 17.67
N TYR A 129 -1.70 12.10 17.75
CA TYR A 129 -2.62 10.94 17.88
C TYR A 129 -2.47 10.18 19.20
N GLY A 130 -1.56 10.61 20.07
CA GLY A 130 -1.14 9.84 21.25
C GLY A 130 -0.40 8.58 20.83
N HIS A 131 -0.12 7.68 21.76
CA HIS A 131 0.59 6.42 21.51
C HIS A 131 -0.20 5.40 20.63
N ARG A 132 -0.91 5.86 19.59
CA ARG A 132 -1.81 5.09 18.71
C ARG A 132 -1.33 5.11 17.26
N TRP A 133 -0.13 4.57 17.07
CA TRP A 133 0.43 4.32 15.74
C TRP A 133 1.28 3.05 15.82
N ILE A 134 1.39 2.36 14.69
CA ILE A 134 2.16 1.13 14.54
C ILE A 134 3.34 1.40 13.63
N GLY A 135 4.52 1.01 14.08
CA GLY A 135 5.72 1.20 13.29
C GLY A 135 6.97 0.84 14.08
N ARG A 136 8.13 0.91 13.42
CA ARG A 136 9.40 0.53 14.04
C ARG A 136 9.72 1.44 15.24
N GLY A 137 9.68 0.89 16.45
CA GLY A 137 9.91 1.64 17.70
C GLY A 137 8.74 2.54 18.10
N GLY A 138 7.52 2.19 17.68
CA GLY A 138 6.28 2.77 18.18
C GLY A 138 5.63 1.95 19.29
N PRO A 139 4.52 2.43 19.86
CA PRO A 139 3.75 1.76 20.91
C PRO A 139 3.25 0.37 20.52
N ALA A 140 2.92 0.19 19.23
CA ALA A 140 2.74 -1.10 18.61
C ALA A 140 3.85 -1.30 17.56
N ALA A 141 4.60 -2.39 17.67
CA ALA A 141 5.68 -2.67 16.72
C ALA A 141 5.09 -3.18 15.39
N TRP A 142 5.44 -2.56 14.26
CA TRP A 142 5.27 -3.18 12.95
C TRP A 142 6.55 -3.93 12.60
N PRO A 143 6.48 -5.21 12.21
CA PRO A 143 7.64 -6.01 11.90
C PRO A 143 8.26 -5.52 10.59
N PRO A 144 9.58 -5.63 10.44
CA PRO A 144 10.21 -5.41 9.15
C PRO A 144 9.64 -6.41 8.13
N CYS A 145 9.41 -5.93 6.90
CA CYS A 145 9.13 -6.78 5.73
C CYS A 145 7.84 -7.63 5.81
N SER A 146 6.70 -7.05 6.21
CA SER A 146 5.38 -7.74 6.13
C SER A 146 4.44 -7.14 5.09
N PRO A 147 4.79 -7.17 3.78
CA PRO A 147 3.90 -6.70 2.72
C PRO A 147 2.60 -7.52 2.66
N ASP A 148 2.63 -8.80 3.05
CA ASP A 148 1.46 -9.68 3.09
C ASP A 148 0.38 -9.26 4.07
N LEU A 149 0.68 -8.33 4.98
CA LEU A 149 -0.25 -7.80 5.97
C LEU A 149 -0.56 -6.32 5.76
N ASN A 150 -0.14 -5.74 4.63
CA ASN A 150 -0.47 -4.40 4.21
C ASN A 150 -1.29 -4.43 2.90
N SER A 151 -2.53 -3.95 2.95
CA SER A 151 -3.45 -3.93 1.81
C SER A 151 -2.95 -3.06 0.64
N CYS A 152 -2.13 -2.04 0.90
CA CYS A 152 -1.48 -1.31 -0.17
C CYS A 152 -0.50 -2.21 -0.95
N ASP A 153 0.23 -3.07 -0.24
CA ASP A 153 1.27 -3.91 -0.82
C ASP A 153 0.71 -5.16 -1.51
N PHE A 154 -0.13 -5.94 -0.82
CA PHE A 154 -0.64 -7.20 -1.39
C PHE A 154 -1.73 -7.00 -2.45
N TYR A 155 -2.34 -5.81 -2.53
CA TYR A 155 -3.47 -5.53 -3.43
C TYR A 155 -3.29 -4.25 -4.25
N LEU A 156 -3.29 -3.08 -3.61
CA LEU A 156 -3.52 -1.80 -4.28
C LEU A 156 -2.53 -1.56 -5.42
N TRP A 157 -1.23 -1.67 -5.13
CA TRP A 157 -0.20 -1.42 -6.12
C TRP A 157 -0.24 -2.44 -7.25
N GLY A 158 -0.48 -3.72 -6.94
CA GLY A 158 -0.66 -4.77 -7.95
C GLY A 158 -1.75 -4.44 -8.96
N TYR A 159 -2.94 -4.08 -8.47
CA TYR A 159 -4.10 -3.80 -9.30
C TYR A 159 -3.99 -2.45 -10.04
N MET A 160 -3.44 -1.42 -9.39
CA MET A 160 -3.13 -0.15 -10.08
C MET A 160 -2.17 -0.37 -11.25
N LYS A 161 -1.14 -1.19 -11.07
CA LYS A 161 -0.18 -1.49 -12.12
C LYS A 161 -0.82 -2.19 -13.31
N SER A 162 -1.71 -3.16 -13.09
CA SER A 162 -2.38 -3.86 -14.20
C SER A 162 -3.24 -2.93 -15.05
N MET A 163 -3.77 -1.85 -14.47
CA MET A 163 -4.51 -0.81 -15.20
C MET A 163 -3.59 0.23 -15.86
N VAL A 164 -2.64 0.78 -15.11
CA VAL A 164 -1.77 1.85 -15.60
C VAL A 164 -0.91 1.39 -16.77
N TYR A 165 -0.37 0.18 -16.68
CA TYR A 165 0.58 -0.38 -17.64
C TYR A 165 -0.07 -1.30 -18.69
N GLN A 166 -1.41 -1.28 -18.80
CA GLN A 166 -2.12 -2.07 -19.82
C GLN A 166 -1.69 -1.73 -21.25
N THR A 167 -1.28 -0.49 -21.50
CA THR A 167 -0.70 -0.04 -22.77
C THR A 167 0.55 0.80 -22.52
N SER A 168 1.37 1.01 -23.57
CA SER A 168 2.58 1.83 -23.46
C SER A 168 2.29 3.26 -22.99
N ILE A 169 3.11 3.80 -22.10
CA ILE A 169 3.01 5.16 -21.56
C ILE A 169 3.67 6.16 -22.52
N LYS A 170 2.92 7.18 -22.96
CA LYS A 170 3.40 8.16 -23.95
C LYS A 170 4.25 9.27 -23.34
N ASN A 171 3.79 9.83 -22.22
CA ASN A 171 4.42 10.95 -21.53
C ASN A 171 3.96 11.01 -20.06
N GLN A 172 4.49 11.95 -19.29
CA GLN A 172 4.17 12.08 -17.87
C GLN A 172 2.70 12.42 -17.60
N LYS A 173 2.05 13.21 -18.48
CA LYS A 173 0.62 13.55 -18.36
C LYS A 173 -0.26 12.32 -18.57
N ASP A 174 0.07 11.49 -19.56
CA ASP A 174 -0.59 10.19 -19.78
C ASP A 174 -0.43 9.28 -18.55
N LEU A 175 0.78 9.17 -18.00
CA LEU A 175 1.01 8.38 -16.77
C LEU A 175 0.15 8.87 -15.61
N LEU A 176 0.13 10.19 -15.38
CA LEU A 176 -0.69 10.80 -14.32
C LEU A 176 -2.17 10.47 -14.53
N ASN A 177 -2.71 10.71 -15.74
CA ASN A 177 -4.12 10.45 -16.06
C ASN A 177 -4.51 8.99 -15.83
N ARG A 178 -3.62 8.04 -16.12
CA ARG A 178 -3.91 6.62 -15.87
C ARG A 178 -3.90 6.27 -14.39
N ILE A 179 -2.97 6.84 -13.62
CA ILE A 179 -2.96 6.69 -12.15
C ILE A 179 -4.27 7.25 -11.58
N VAL A 180 -4.67 8.45 -12.01
CA VAL A 180 -5.95 9.10 -11.67
C VAL A 180 -7.13 8.14 -11.92
N MET A 181 -7.23 7.60 -13.13
CA MET A 181 -8.32 6.69 -13.51
C MET A 181 -8.30 5.39 -12.73
N ALA A 182 -7.12 4.80 -12.50
CA ALA A 182 -6.97 3.57 -11.72
C ALA A 182 -7.46 3.77 -10.28
N VAL A 183 -7.10 4.89 -9.65
CA VAL A 183 -7.57 5.23 -8.30
C VAL A 183 -9.08 5.44 -8.28
N GLU A 184 -9.65 6.21 -9.19
CA GLU A 184 -11.10 6.41 -9.21
C GLU A 184 -11.86 5.11 -9.46
N ARG A 185 -11.33 4.21 -10.29
CA ARG A 185 -11.94 2.90 -10.51
C ARG A 185 -11.96 2.08 -9.23
N ILE A 186 -10.84 1.99 -8.51
CA ILE A 186 -10.74 1.24 -7.26
C ILE A 186 -11.63 1.87 -6.18
N ARG A 187 -11.62 3.21 -6.08
CA ARG A 187 -12.44 3.95 -5.11
C ARG A 187 -13.94 3.65 -5.27
N ASN A 188 -14.39 3.44 -6.49
CA ASN A 188 -15.79 3.14 -6.80
C ASN A 188 -16.11 1.62 -6.79
N ASP A 189 -15.14 0.76 -6.57
CA ASP A 189 -15.32 -0.71 -6.53
C ASP A 189 -15.44 -1.20 -5.08
N GLN A 190 -16.63 -0.97 -4.51
CA GLN A 190 -16.90 -1.24 -3.10
C GLN A 190 -16.85 -2.74 -2.76
N ASP A 191 -17.22 -3.60 -3.71
CA ASP A 191 -17.17 -5.05 -3.55
C ASP A 191 -15.74 -5.55 -3.48
N GLU A 192 -14.87 -5.08 -4.38
CA GLU A 192 -13.45 -5.43 -4.36
C GLU A 192 -12.77 -4.94 -3.08
N LEU A 193 -13.02 -3.69 -2.67
CA LEU A 193 -12.48 -3.17 -1.42
C LEU A 193 -12.95 -3.98 -0.20
N THR A 194 -14.19 -4.47 -0.20
CA THR A 194 -14.71 -5.37 0.85
C THR A 194 -14.05 -6.75 0.82
N ARG A 195 -13.67 -7.26 -0.37
CA ARG A 195 -12.87 -8.50 -0.50
C ARG A 195 -11.46 -8.29 0.05
N VAL A 196 -10.86 -7.13 -0.16
CA VAL A 196 -9.53 -6.77 0.38
C VAL A 196 -9.54 -6.76 1.90
N SER A 197 -10.56 -6.18 2.53
CA SER A 197 -10.71 -6.19 4.00
C SER A 197 -10.81 -7.61 4.55
N ARG A 198 -11.61 -8.47 3.91
CA ARG A 198 -11.75 -9.88 4.27
C ARG A 198 -10.44 -10.66 4.07
N SER A 199 -9.72 -10.38 2.98
CA SER A 199 -8.42 -10.95 2.69
C SER A 199 -7.40 -10.59 3.77
N LEU A 200 -7.39 -9.34 4.23
CA LEU A 200 -6.53 -8.90 5.34
C LEU A 200 -6.80 -9.70 6.62
N LEU A 201 -8.07 -9.88 7.00
CA LEU A 201 -8.44 -10.68 8.17
C LEU A 201 -8.01 -12.16 8.02
N LYS A 202 -8.20 -12.74 6.83
CA LYS A 202 -7.75 -14.10 6.53
C LYS A 202 -6.23 -14.20 6.65
N ARG A 203 -5.49 -13.27 6.07
CA ARG A 203 -4.02 -13.21 6.13
C ARG A 203 -3.51 -13.07 7.56
N ALA A 204 -4.08 -12.16 8.36
CA ALA A 204 -3.73 -12.01 9.77
C ALA A 204 -4.02 -13.29 10.58
N THR A 205 -5.18 -13.91 10.38
CA THR A 205 -5.55 -15.17 11.04
C THR A 205 -4.59 -16.31 10.68
N THR A 206 -4.21 -16.40 9.41
CA THR A 206 -3.31 -17.44 8.90
C THR A 206 -1.89 -17.21 9.41
N CYS A 207 -1.45 -15.95 9.45
CA CYS A 207 -0.18 -15.55 10.08
C CYS A 207 -0.13 -15.96 11.55
N MET A 208 -1.21 -15.78 12.32
CA MET A 208 -1.27 -16.26 13.71
C MET A 208 -1.17 -17.78 13.80
N ARG A 209 -1.90 -18.52 12.95
CA ARG A 209 -1.83 -19.99 12.92
C ARG A 209 -0.43 -20.50 12.58
N ALA A 210 0.31 -19.75 11.77
CA ALA A 210 1.70 -20.03 11.42
C ALA A 210 2.71 -19.49 12.44
N ASN A 211 2.27 -18.94 13.58
CA ASN A 211 3.13 -18.28 14.59
C ASN A 211 4.09 -17.25 13.97
N GLY A 212 3.62 -16.45 13.01
CA GLY A 212 4.43 -15.45 12.32
C GLY A 212 5.36 -15.99 11.22
N GLY A 213 5.29 -17.28 10.90
CA GLY A 213 5.99 -17.87 9.76
C GLY A 213 5.35 -17.51 8.41
N HIS A 214 5.97 -17.97 7.31
CA HIS A 214 5.41 -17.83 5.96
C HIS A 214 4.08 -18.57 5.85
N PHE A 215 3.04 -17.88 5.39
CA PHE A 215 1.68 -18.40 5.33
C PHE A 215 1.04 -18.31 3.94
N GLU A 216 1.77 -17.83 2.93
CA GLU A 216 1.25 -17.63 1.57
C GLU A 216 0.67 -18.93 0.97
N HIS A 217 1.28 -20.08 1.27
CA HIS A 217 0.82 -21.41 0.83
C HIS A 217 -0.51 -21.86 1.47
N LEU A 218 -1.03 -21.10 2.44
CA LEU A 218 -2.26 -21.38 3.18
C LEU A 218 -3.41 -20.41 2.82
N LEU A 219 -3.16 -19.46 1.91
CA LEU A 219 -4.09 -18.39 1.52
C LEU A 219 -5.05 -18.78 0.40
#